data_AF-A0A9N7JLP6-F1
#
_entry.id   AF-A0A9N7JLP6-F1
#
_cell.length_a   1.000
_cell.length_b   1.000
_cell.length_c   1.000
_cell.angle_alpha   90.00
_cell.angle_beta   90.00
_cell.angle_gamma   90.00
#
_symmetry.space_group_name_H-M   'P 1'
#
loop_
_entity.id
_entity.type
_entity.pdbx_description
1 polymer ?
#
loop_
_entity_poly.entity_id
_entity_poly.type
_entity_poly.pdbx_seq_one_letter_code
_entity_poly.pdbx_strand_id
1 'polypeptide(L)'
;MRKIKKSYIALFLGIILILNPSIVSYSFDNKEVKNVDTKQDNQLKDVVYLTGGQGPTFQGDGTLSNPYQNIKTALDNVKQGGTIKITGKFRYWKYEETPSLLNRPLIIDKEVTIVGAEGNNEFLVRAPIQLGANVTFANLNMQFWASNELMPGVPDSGLPQTPVDEGTQFRSGRTIYLAGYKLTLDNINTCINVISYQREYRPYISGGTFIEGGQTGPKAVLEVKNLNSGTEFAGIYAGDYWVQRNYPVELNVKGRVLDKTIHSGGIMVPSKSDVVINLGNKTRVNTINTEKHDANVDVNIKGGGGMTNATLNGIRNLTIESGEIVELKKDSKFEVENITLKSNSLLDLRKINGNAKINGNFIGETNSSIDAGSIYLDNGKILEVGGDVEGTTILNKFRLEVIPVKENATYIRAKANATGDFVIKPNYQQSHYKLVKNINDGSYTTWNVTRNDISNKDIFKEIRWTNEDNVILKPSSSEDYIFYYEFINDKDEVYVPVVDDWKDISVTLTRKNGTVLNLDDNFDEDMSMGTYVDHDKPYVLLQFSPQFINKNMPEELTLKINHKDEKAISRKIYVGEKKPTTTILDLATAASKYNLQKGQDGYEDIYDLNNDGIIDIFDIVAISKSMTN
;
A
#
# COMPACT_ATOMS: atom_id res chain seq x y z
N MET A 1 -18.05 -69.57 -63.18
CA MET A 1 -17.25 -70.77 -62.82
C MET A 1 -17.18 -70.88 -61.31
N ARG A 2 -17.38 -72.13 -60.83
CA ARG A 2 -17.00 -72.74 -59.53
C ARG A 2 -16.58 -71.81 -58.38
N LYS A 3 -17.26 -71.79 -57.22
CA LYS A 3 -17.60 -72.85 -56.24
C LYS A 3 -16.67 -72.77 -55.02
N ILE A 4 -17.35 -72.77 -53.85
CA ILE A 4 -16.98 -73.36 -52.56
C ILE A 4 -16.22 -72.44 -51.60
N LYS A 5 -16.54 -72.35 -50.30
CA LYS A 5 -17.76 -72.52 -49.46
C LYS A 5 -17.21 -72.68 -48.03
N LYS A 6 -17.85 -71.97 -47.09
CA LYS A 6 -18.18 -72.37 -45.70
C LYS A 6 -16.99 -72.45 -44.72
N SER A 7 -17.11 -71.91 -43.52
CA SER A 7 -18.06 -72.28 -42.45
C SER A 7 -17.93 -71.25 -41.31
N TYR A 8 -18.88 -70.91 -40.45
CA TYR A 8 -20.30 -71.24 -40.24
C TYR A 8 -20.77 -70.38 -39.02
N ILE A 9 -22.04 -69.96 -39.02
CA ILE A 9 -22.96 -69.85 -37.84
C ILE A 9 -22.65 -68.70 -36.85
N ALA A 10 -23.55 -67.80 -36.41
CA ALA A 10 -25.00 -67.57 -36.48
C ALA A 10 -25.20 -66.06 -36.20
N LEU A 11 -26.27 -65.32 -36.47
CA LEU A 11 -27.69 -65.54 -36.80
C LEU A 11 -28.13 -64.13 -37.31
N PHE A 12 -28.58 -63.96 -38.57
CA PHE A 12 -29.99 -63.74 -38.96
C PHE A 12 -30.75 -62.77 -38.02
N LEU A 13 -31.31 -61.61 -38.42
CA LEU A 13 -31.88 -61.11 -39.68
C LEU A 13 -31.85 -59.56 -39.64
N GLY A 14 -31.45 -58.84 -40.69
CA GLY A 14 -32.31 -58.42 -41.80
C GLY A 14 -32.76 -56.96 -41.59
N ILE A 15 -32.14 -55.95 -42.26
CA ILE A 15 -32.60 -55.36 -43.55
C ILE A 15 -33.96 -54.65 -43.35
N ILE A 16 -34.22 -53.36 -43.60
CA ILE A 16 -33.59 -52.31 -44.41
C ILE A 16 -34.43 -51.00 -44.24
N LEU A 17 -33.76 -49.83 -44.38
CA LEU A 17 -34.22 -48.51 -44.87
C LEU A 17 -35.42 -47.71 -44.24
N ILE A 18 -35.06 -46.46 -43.85
CA ILE A 18 -35.64 -45.16 -44.29
C ILE A 18 -36.88 -44.55 -43.55
N LEU A 19 -36.72 -43.24 -43.23
CA LEU A 19 -37.68 -42.14 -42.97
C LEU A 19 -38.43 -42.03 -41.62
N ASN A 20 -38.28 -40.84 -41.00
CA ASN A 20 -39.19 -40.20 -40.03
C ASN A 20 -40.62 -40.04 -40.61
N PRO A 21 -41.70 -39.73 -39.84
CA PRO A 21 -41.86 -39.61 -38.38
C PRO A 21 -43.12 -40.35 -37.82
N SER A 22 -43.25 -40.38 -36.48
CA SER A 22 -44.48 -40.49 -35.66
C SER A 22 -45.72 -41.22 -36.22
N ILE A 23 -46.07 -42.37 -35.62
CA ILE A 23 -47.45 -42.89 -35.57
C ILE A 23 -47.86 -43.18 -34.12
N VAL A 24 -49.04 -42.65 -33.85
CA VAL A 24 -49.95 -42.76 -32.72
C VAL A 24 -50.49 -44.18 -32.56
N SER A 25 -50.73 -44.61 -31.32
CA SER A 25 -51.71 -45.65 -31.01
C SER A 25 -52.63 -45.19 -29.86
N TYR A 26 -53.87 -44.86 -30.21
CA TYR A 26 -55.09 -44.95 -29.37
C TYR A 26 -55.53 -46.44 -29.29
N SER A 27 -56.36 -46.99 -28.39
CA SER A 27 -57.33 -46.57 -27.35
C SER A 27 -57.49 -47.75 -26.33
N PHE A 28 -58.00 -47.60 -25.11
CA PHE A 28 -59.42 -47.56 -24.68
C PHE A 28 -59.48 -47.00 -23.22
N ASP A 29 -60.21 -45.90 -22.94
CA ASP A 29 -61.64 -45.77 -22.52
C ASP A 29 -61.86 -46.12 -21.03
N ASN A 30 -62.55 -45.39 -20.14
CA ASN A 30 -63.25 -44.10 -20.13
C ASN A 30 -63.58 -43.77 -18.64
N LYS A 31 -63.39 -42.53 -18.18
CA LYS A 31 -64.28 -41.83 -17.22
C LYS A 31 -63.82 -40.39 -17.01
N GLU A 32 -64.65 -39.48 -17.52
CA GLU A 32 -64.53 -38.03 -17.42
C GLU A 32 -64.45 -37.53 -15.98
N VAL A 33 -63.49 -36.67 -15.69
CA VAL A 33 -63.73 -35.44 -14.92
C VAL A 33 -62.98 -34.32 -15.62
N LYS A 34 -63.72 -33.32 -16.10
CA LYS A 34 -63.21 -32.11 -16.75
C LYS A 34 -62.27 -31.37 -15.78
N ASN A 35 -60.99 -31.33 -16.09
CA ASN A 35 -60.13 -30.22 -15.70
C ASN A 35 -59.80 -29.45 -16.97
N VAL A 36 -60.11 -28.15 -16.92
CA VAL A 36 -59.90 -27.19 -18.00
C VAL A 36 -58.40 -27.09 -18.26
N ASP A 37 -57.94 -27.64 -19.38
CA ASP A 37 -56.63 -27.36 -19.95
C ASP A 37 -56.62 -25.92 -20.48
N THR A 38 -56.35 -24.95 -19.61
CA THR A 38 -55.79 -23.68 -20.06
C THR A 38 -54.31 -23.92 -20.37
N LYS A 39 -54.02 -24.40 -21.58
CA LYS A 39 -52.72 -24.13 -22.21
C LYS A 39 -52.65 -22.63 -22.44
N GLN A 40 -52.18 -21.88 -21.44
CA GLN A 40 -51.57 -20.60 -21.69
C GLN A 40 -50.36 -20.89 -22.59
N ASP A 41 -50.37 -20.33 -23.80
CA ASP A 41 -49.13 -20.03 -24.51
C ASP A 41 -48.27 -19.20 -23.55
N ASN A 42 -47.40 -19.86 -22.77
CA ASN A 42 -46.46 -19.19 -21.90
C ASN A 42 -45.37 -18.60 -22.79
N GLN A 43 -45.71 -17.53 -23.50
CA GLN A 43 -44.73 -16.65 -24.08
C GLN A 43 -43.86 -16.16 -22.91
N LEU A 44 -42.58 -16.56 -22.93
CA LEU A 44 -41.60 -16.13 -21.94
C LEU A 44 -41.68 -14.62 -21.74
N LYS A 45 -41.58 -14.16 -20.50
CA LYS A 45 -41.76 -12.75 -20.13
C LYS A 45 -40.41 -12.04 -20.05
N ASP A 46 -40.37 -10.77 -20.44
CA ASP A 46 -39.17 -9.93 -20.30
C ASP A 46 -38.89 -9.59 -18.83
N VAL A 47 -39.96 -9.45 -18.03
CA VAL A 47 -39.89 -9.18 -16.59
C VAL A 47 -40.84 -10.13 -15.86
N VAL A 48 -40.34 -10.77 -14.81
CA VAL A 48 -41.14 -11.57 -13.87
C VAL A 48 -40.88 -11.11 -12.43
N TYR A 49 -41.86 -11.27 -11.55
CA TYR A 49 -41.75 -10.97 -10.12
C TYR A 49 -41.65 -12.26 -9.30
N LEU A 50 -40.79 -12.25 -8.29
CA LEU A 50 -40.45 -13.39 -7.45
C LEU A 50 -40.41 -12.97 -5.97
N THR A 51 -41.11 -13.70 -5.10
CA THR A 51 -41.10 -13.44 -3.65
C THR A 51 -40.49 -14.59 -2.83
N GLY A 52 -40.62 -15.83 -3.31
CA GLY A 52 -40.05 -17.02 -2.66
C GLY A 52 -38.85 -17.61 -3.42
N GLY A 53 -37.99 -18.37 -2.72
CA GLY A 53 -36.89 -19.09 -3.38
C GLY A 53 -37.20 -20.55 -3.69
N GLN A 54 -37.82 -21.27 -2.76
CA GLN A 54 -38.07 -22.72 -2.86
C GLN A 54 -39.51 -23.11 -2.46
N GLY A 55 -40.47 -22.22 -2.72
CA GLY A 55 -41.90 -22.51 -2.62
C GLY A 55 -42.39 -23.47 -3.70
N PRO A 56 -43.71 -23.75 -3.77
CA PRO A 56 -44.28 -24.63 -4.79
C PRO A 56 -44.05 -24.09 -6.20
N THR A 57 -43.75 -24.98 -7.16
CA THR A 57 -43.42 -24.60 -8.55
C THR A 57 -44.62 -24.14 -9.37
N PHE A 58 -45.84 -24.38 -8.89
CA PHE A 58 -47.11 -24.01 -9.54
C PHE A 58 -47.75 -22.73 -8.97
N GLN A 59 -47.13 -22.07 -7.99
CA GLN A 59 -47.67 -20.85 -7.37
C GLN A 59 -47.10 -19.58 -8.00
N GLY A 60 -48.01 -18.63 -8.25
CA GLY A 60 -47.71 -17.36 -8.90
C GLY A 60 -47.78 -17.44 -10.42
N ASP A 61 -48.08 -16.31 -11.06
CA ASP A 61 -48.02 -16.15 -12.52
C ASP A 61 -46.89 -15.20 -12.95
N GLY A 62 -46.09 -14.71 -12.00
CA GLY A 62 -44.95 -13.84 -12.25
C GLY A 62 -45.30 -12.37 -12.43
N THR A 63 -46.55 -11.96 -12.23
CA THR A 63 -46.95 -10.54 -12.13
C THR A 63 -46.63 -9.97 -10.75
N LEU A 64 -46.60 -8.64 -10.61
CA LEU A 64 -46.38 -7.98 -9.31
C LEU A 64 -47.45 -8.36 -8.26
N SER A 65 -48.70 -8.52 -8.69
CA SER A 65 -49.82 -8.92 -7.81
C SER A 65 -49.79 -10.40 -7.43
N ASN A 66 -49.14 -11.24 -8.23
CA ASN A 66 -49.11 -12.68 -8.02
C ASN A 66 -47.71 -13.25 -8.38
N PRO A 67 -46.66 -12.86 -7.63
CA PRO A 67 -45.28 -13.21 -7.93
C PRO A 67 -45.06 -14.72 -7.78
N TYR A 68 -44.09 -15.24 -8.53
CA TYR A 68 -43.64 -16.62 -8.37
C TYR A 68 -43.11 -16.86 -6.95
N GLN A 69 -43.23 -18.11 -6.48
CA GLN A 69 -42.75 -18.54 -5.16
C GLN A 69 -41.48 -19.41 -5.23
N ASN A 70 -41.03 -19.75 -6.45
CA ASN A 70 -39.90 -20.63 -6.69
C ASN A 70 -38.99 -20.03 -7.77
N ILE A 71 -37.68 -19.98 -7.50
CA ILE A 71 -36.71 -19.40 -8.42
C ILE A 71 -36.59 -20.21 -9.72
N LYS A 72 -36.72 -21.54 -9.66
CA LYS A 72 -36.68 -22.39 -10.86
C LYS A 72 -37.85 -22.05 -11.80
N THR A 73 -39.05 -21.88 -11.25
CA THR A 73 -40.22 -21.44 -12.03
C THR A 73 -40.00 -20.05 -12.63
N ALA A 74 -39.43 -19.10 -11.88
CA ALA A 74 -39.13 -17.77 -12.43
C ALA A 74 -38.08 -17.81 -13.54
N LEU A 75 -37.03 -18.62 -13.37
CA LEU A 75 -36.02 -18.85 -14.39
C LEU A 75 -36.65 -19.48 -15.64
N ASP A 76 -37.51 -20.48 -15.51
CA ASP A 76 -38.17 -21.14 -16.65
C ASP A 76 -39.05 -20.17 -17.46
N ASN A 77 -39.73 -19.23 -16.79
CA ASN A 77 -40.72 -18.34 -17.42
C ASN A 77 -40.17 -16.97 -17.85
N VAL A 78 -38.95 -16.60 -17.46
CA VAL A 78 -38.28 -15.39 -17.96
C VAL A 78 -37.52 -15.68 -19.25
N LYS A 79 -37.51 -14.71 -20.17
CA LYS A 79 -36.66 -14.77 -21.38
C LYS A 79 -35.18 -14.76 -20.99
N GLN A 80 -34.35 -15.36 -21.85
CA GLN A 80 -32.90 -15.15 -21.76
C GLN A 80 -32.58 -13.66 -21.89
N GLY A 81 -31.73 -13.15 -21.00
CA GLY A 81 -31.43 -11.73 -20.84
C GLY A 81 -32.50 -10.92 -20.10
N GLY A 82 -33.61 -11.56 -19.68
CA GLY A 82 -34.72 -10.89 -18.99
C GLY A 82 -34.43 -10.56 -17.52
N THR A 83 -35.43 -9.98 -16.85
CA THR A 83 -35.32 -9.47 -15.47
C THR A 83 -36.23 -10.23 -14.50
N ILE A 84 -35.67 -10.67 -13.37
CA ILE A 84 -36.40 -11.20 -12.22
C ILE A 84 -36.38 -10.13 -11.12
N LYS A 85 -37.55 -9.60 -10.78
CA LYS A 85 -37.72 -8.61 -9.70
C LYS A 85 -38.07 -9.29 -8.38
N ILE A 86 -37.19 -9.14 -7.40
CA ILE A 86 -37.41 -9.64 -6.04
C ILE A 86 -38.34 -8.71 -5.28
N THR A 87 -39.50 -9.21 -4.88
CA THR A 87 -40.46 -8.52 -4.01
C THR A 87 -40.34 -9.08 -2.59
N GLY A 88 -40.29 -8.21 -1.57
CA GLY A 88 -40.20 -8.66 -0.19
C GLY A 88 -38.86 -9.32 0.15
N LYS A 89 -38.90 -10.49 0.80
CA LYS A 89 -37.74 -11.23 1.34
C LYS A 89 -37.58 -12.58 0.65
N PHE A 90 -36.66 -12.68 -0.30
CA PHE A 90 -36.32 -13.94 -0.96
C PHE A 90 -35.53 -14.85 -0.01
N ARG A 91 -35.92 -16.14 0.06
CA ARG A 91 -35.24 -17.15 0.89
C ARG A 91 -35.00 -18.44 0.12
N TYR A 92 -33.73 -18.83 0.04
CA TYR A 92 -33.27 -20.13 -0.44
C TYR A 92 -32.53 -20.85 0.69
N TRP A 93 -33.18 -21.81 1.34
CA TRP A 93 -32.79 -22.35 2.65
C TRP A 93 -33.03 -23.86 2.84
N LYS A 94 -33.64 -24.56 1.88
CA LYS A 94 -33.73 -26.03 1.87
C LYS A 94 -32.40 -26.57 1.35
N TYR A 95 -31.79 -27.42 2.16
CA TYR A 95 -30.54 -28.08 1.85
C TYR A 95 -30.79 -29.33 1.01
N GLU A 96 -30.08 -29.43 -0.10
CA GLU A 96 -29.91 -30.68 -0.82
C GLU A 96 -28.45 -31.08 -0.62
N GLU A 97 -28.21 -32.18 0.09
CA GLU A 97 -26.85 -32.61 0.42
C GLU A 97 -26.24 -33.47 -0.70
N THR A 98 -24.95 -33.30 -0.92
CA THR A 98 -24.11 -34.24 -1.68
C THR A 98 -23.80 -35.47 -0.81
N PRO A 99 -23.32 -36.58 -1.39
CA PRO A 99 -22.79 -37.72 -0.61
C PRO A 99 -21.69 -37.31 0.38
N SER A 100 -20.97 -36.22 0.09
CA SER A 100 -19.96 -35.61 0.95
C SER A 100 -20.51 -34.61 1.98
N LEU A 101 -21.82 -34.56 2.21
CA LEU A 101 -22.50 -33.66 3.16
C LEU A 101 -22.27 -32.15 2.89
N LEU A 102 -21.93 -31.81 1.63
CA LEU A 102 -21.92 -30.43 1.15
C LEU A 102 -23.31 -30.05 0.64
N ASN A 103 -23.75 -28.83 0.92
CA ASN A 103 -25.00 -28.31 0.35
C ASN A 103 -24.81 -27.99 -1.13
N ARG A 104 -25.65 -28.56 -1.98
CA ARG A 104 -25.71 -28.27 -3.41
C ARG A 104 -26.02 -26.79 -3.63
N PRO A 105 -25.35 -26.15 -4.60
CA PRO A 105 -25.57 -24.75 -4.91
C PRO A 105 -26.97 -24.48 -5.45
N LEU A 106 -27.47 -23.26 -5.25
CA LEU A 106 -28.45 -22.67 -6.15
C LEU A 106 -27.79 -22.49 -7.52
N ILE A 107 -28.26 -23.25 -8.51
CA ILE A 107 -27.85 -23.09 -9.91
C ILE A 107 -28.68 -21.99 -10.57
N ILE A 108 -28.00 -21.06 -11.24
CA ILE A 108 -28.63 -20.05 -12.11
C ILE A 108 -28.04 -20.24 -13.52
N ASP A 109 -28.74 -21.02 -14.33
CA ASP A 109 -28.32 -21.51 -15.65
C ASP A 109 -28.93 -20.74 -16.83
N LYS A 110 -29.61 -19.63 -16.55
CA LYS A 110 -30.16 -18.74 -17.56
C LYS A 110 -29.57 -17.35 -17.40
N GLU A 111 -29.20 -16.73 -18.52
CA GLU A 111 -28.73 -15.34 -18.50
C GLU A 111 -29.86 -14.43 -18.04
N VAL A 112 -29.69 -13.73 -16.92
CA VAL A 112 -30.74 -12.92 -16.29
C VAL A 112 -30.17 -11.77 -15.45
N THR A 113 -31.00 -10.75 -15.24
CA THR A 113 -30.80 -9.75 -14.18
C THR A 113 -31.77 -10.01 -13.02
N ILE A 114 -31.24 -10.23 -11.81
CA ILE A 114 -32.02 -10.38 -10.58
C ILE A 114 -31.88 -9.08 -9.79
N VAL A 115 -32.99 -8.36 -9.59
CA VAL A 115 -32.98 -6.99 -9.05
C VAL A 115 -34.01 -6.82 -7.93
N GLY A 116 -33.69 -6.03 -6.91
CA GLY A 116 -34.68 -5.63 -5.88
C GLY A 116 -35.78 -4.75 -6.48
N ALA A 117 -37.04 -5.08 -6.25
CA ALA A 117 -38.17 -4.30 -6.76
C ALA A 117 -38.31 -2.93 -6.10
N GLU A 118 -37.94 -2.81 -4.81
CA GLU A 118 -38.08 -1.59 -3.98
C GLU A 118 -36.71 -1.02 -3.55
N GLY A 119 -35.62 -1.63 -4.03
CA GLY A 119 -34.26 -1.32 -3.62
C GLY A 119 -33.88 -2.00 -2.30
N ASN A 120 -32.71 -2.65 -2.28
CA ASN A 120 -32.14 -3.34 -1.12
C ASN A 120 -33.04 -4.47 -0.56
N ASN A 121 -33.91 -5.06 -1.38
CA ASN A 121 -34.66 -6.27 -1.02
C ASN A 121 -33.71 -7.37 -0.56
N GLU A 122 -34.13 -8.15 0.43
CA GLU A 122 -33.31 -9.23 0.99
C GLU A 122 -33.28 -10.42 0.05
N PHE A 123 -32.06 -10.81 -0.37
CA PHE A 123 -31.77 -12.04 -1.10
C PHE A 123 -30.98 -12.96 -0.18
N LEU A 124 -31.69 -13.79 0.57
CA LEU A 124 -31.10 -14.69 1.57
C LEU A 124 -30.87 -16.07 0.98
N VAL A 125 -29.63 -16.55 1.07
CA VAL A 125 -29.25 -17.91 0.72
C VAL A 125 -28.54 -18.60 1.89
N ARG A 126 -28.81 -19.89 2.09
CA ARG A 126 -28.03 -20.77 2.99
C ARG A 126 -27.21 -21.82 2.24
N ALA A 127 -27.15 -21.71 0.92
CA ALA A 127 -26.36 -22.58 0.06
C ALA A 127 -25.43 -21.73 -0.81
N PRO A 128 -24.37 -22.34 -1.40
CA PRO A 128 -23.58 -21.67 -2.41
C PRO A 128 -24.43 -21.28 -3.61
N ILE A 129 -23.91 -20.42 -4.47
CA ILE A 129 -24.49 -20.13 -5.78
C ILE A 129 -23.49 -20.58 -6.83
N GLN A 130 -23.97 -21.23 -7.89
CA GLN A 130 -23.15 -21.52 -9.07
C GLN A 130 -23.84 -20.99 -10.31
N LEU A 131 -23.06 -20.30 -11.12
CA LEU A 131 -23.51 -19.81 -12.41
C LEU A 131 -23.49 -20.94 -13.45
N GLY A 132 -24.53 -20.99 -14.28
CA GLY A 132 -24.57 -21.71 -15.54
C GLY A 132 -24.75 -20.78 -16.75
N ALA A 133 -24.82 -19.47 -16.51
CA ALA A 133 -24.92 -18.41 -17.52
C ALA A 133 -24.44 -17.08 -16.91
N ASN A 134 -24.39 -16.01 -17.72
CA ASN A 134 -24.07 -14.68 -17.21
C ASN A 134 -25.20 -14.14 -16.33
N VAL A 135 -24.87 -13.69 -15.12
CA VAL A 135 -25.89 -13.21 -14.15
C VAL A 135 -25.52 -11.84 -13.62
N THR A 136 -26.53 -10.97 -13.56
CA THR A 136 -26.42 -9.67 -12.86
C THR A 136 -27.31 -9.69 -11.63
N PHE A 137 -26.73 -9.37 -10.46
CA PHE A 137 -27.51 -9.00 -9.28
C PHE A 137 -27.45 -7.48 -9.14
N ALA A 138 -28.60 -6.85 -8.93
CA ALA A 138 -28.68 -5.39 -8.79
C ALA A 138 -29.55 -4.95 -7.61
N ASN A 139 -29.12 -3.94 -6.86
CA ASN A 139 -29.94 -3.29 -5.80
C ASN A 139 -30.54 -4.27 -4.78
N LEU A 140 -29.73 -5.20 -4.27
CA LEU A 140 -30.15 -6.22 -3.30
C LEU A 140 -29.27 -6.19 -2.05
N ASN A 141 -29.84 -6.62 -0.93
CA ASN A 141 -29.08 -7.08 0.22
C ASN A 141 -28.89 -8.60 0.12
N MET A 142 -27.74 -9.02 -0.37
CA MET A 142 -27.38 -10.40 -0.62
C MET A 142 -26.74 -11.03 0.62
N GLN A 143 -27.52 -11.83 1.35
CA GLN A 143 -27.12 -12.36 2.66
C GLN A 143 -26.82 -13.86 2.56
N PHE A 144 -25.57 -14.24 2.86
CA PHE A 144 -25.15 -15.63 2.91
C PHE A 144 -25.17 -16.15 4.36
N TRP A 145 -26.30 -16.75 4.73
CA TRP A 145 -26.58 -17.31 6.05
C TRP A 145 -26.18 -18.78 6.20
N ALA A 146 -25.29 -19.29 5.32
CA ALA A 146 -24.79 -20.65 5.49
C ALA A 146 -24.09 -20.72 6.86
N SER A 147 -24.69 -21.48 7.77
CA SER A 147 -24.31 -21.50 9.17
C SER A 147 -22.97 -22.20 9.35
N ASN A 148 -22.07 -21.60 10.12
CA ASN A 148 -20.99 -22.33 10.77
C ASN A 148 -21.54 -23.35 11.80
N GLU A 149 -22.84 -23.26 12.15
CA GLU A 149 -23.52 -24.04 13.19
C GLU A 149 -24.02 -25.43 12.75
N LEU A 150 -24.11 -25.71 11.44
CA LEU A 150 -24.46 -27.05 10.91
C LEU A 150 -23.24 -27.85 10.44
N MET A 151 -22.04 -27.40 10.82
CA MET A 151 -20.79 -28.09 10.53
C MET A 151 -19.95 -28.23 11.80
N PRO A 152 -20.01 -29.38 12.49
CA PRO A 152 -19.16 -29.61 13.65
C PRO A 152 -17.68 -29.64 13.20
N GLY A 153 -16.85 -28.75 13.73
CA GLY A 153 -15.39 -28.93 13.76
C GLY A 153 -14.49 -27.94 13.01
N VAL A 154 -14.95 -26.78 12.52
CA VAL A 154 -14.05 -25.80 11.87
C VAL A 154 -14.16 -24.42 12.53
N PRO A 155 -13.11 -23.90 13.18
CA PRO A 155 -13.04 -22.52 13.62
C PRO A 155 -13.14 -21.56 12.43
N ASP A 156 -14.01 -20.55 12.56
CA ASP A 156 -14.14 -19.42 11.63
C ASP A 156 -13.00 -18.42 11.86
N SER A 157 -11.76 -18.87 11.67
CA SER A 157 -10.59 -18.02 11.54
C SER A 157 -10.01 -18.29 10.16
N GLY A 158 -10.18 -17.33 9.25
CA GLY A 158 -9.94 -17.49 7.81
C GLY A 158 -8.66 -18.26 7.45
N LEU A 159 -8.84 -19.22 6.53
CA LEU A 159 -7.80 -19.96 5.80
C LEU A 159 -6.90 -20.89 6.65
N PRO A 160 -6.38 -21.98 6.06
CA PRO A 160 -5.81 -23.08 6.82
C PRO A 160 -4.54 -22.65 7.55
N GLN A 161 -4.51 -22.84 8.87
CA GLN A 161 -3.27 -22.97 9.60
C GLN A 161 -2.77 -24.40 9.31
N THR A 162 -1.65 -24.52 8.57
CA THR A 162 -0.96 -25.77 8.19
C THR A 162 -1.68 -26.72 7.20
N PRO A 163 -0.93 -27.60 6.48
CA PRO A 163 -1.52 -28.63 5.63
C PRO A 163 -2.56 -29.39 6.43
N VAL A 164 -3.78 -29.27 5.95
CA VAL A 164 -5.00 -29.88 6.46
C VAL A 164 -4.72 -31.32 6.89
N ASP A 165 -4.83 -31.59 8.19
CA ASP A 165 -4.94 -32.95 8.71
C ASP A 165 -5.95 -33.72 7.86
N GLU A 166 -5.64 -34.97 7.52
CA GLU A 166 -6.55 -35.89 6.86
C GLU A 166 -7.90 -35.93 7.60
N GLY A 167 -8.86 -35.08 7.18
CA GLY A 167 -10.14 -34.95 7.87
C GLY A 167 -10.82 -33.58 7.85
N THR A 168 -10.14 -32.45 7.62
CA THR A 168 -10.84 -31.14 7.59
C THR A 168 -11.47 -30.87 6.23
N GLN A 169 -12.78 -31.11 6.11
CA GLN A 169 -13.54 -30.81 4.90
C GLN A 169 -13.75 -29.30 4.76
N PHE A 170 -13.17 -28.71 3.71
CA PHE A 170 -13.47 -27.36 3.26
C PHE A 170 -14.95 -27.27 2.87
N ARG A 171 -15.75 -26.46 3.57
CA ARG A 171 -17.17 -26.25 3.20
C ARG A 171 -17.62 -24.79 3.38
N SER A 172 -17.18 -23.89 2.50
CA SER A 172 -17.81 -22.57 2.47
C SER A 172 -19.15 -22.65 1.74
N GLY A 173 -20.23 -22.86 2.49
CA GLY A 173 -21.62 -22.67 2.03
C GLY A 173 -21.93 -21.25 1.56
N ARG A 174 -20.95 -20.33 1.63
CA ARG A 174 -21.03 -18.91 1.28
C ARG A 174 -20.32 -18.57 -0.03
N THR A 175 -19.99 -19.56 -0.87
CA THR A 175 -19.26 -19.33 -2.13
C THR A 175 -20.20 -19.02 -3.28
N ILE A 176 -19.81 -18.06 -4.12
CA ILE A 176 -20.33 -17.88 -5.47
C ILE A 176 -19.30 -18.44 -6.46
N TYR A 177 -19.66 -19.52 -7.14
CA TYR A 177 -18.87 -20.16 -8.19
C TYR A 177 -19.20 -19.54 -9.54
N LEU A 178 -18.21 -18.91 -10.17
CA LEU A 178 -18.37 -18.26 -11.46
C LEU A 178 -18.46 -19.26 -12.61
N ALA A 179 -17.85 -20.45 -12.47
CA ALA A 179 -17.96 -21.57 -13.40
C ALA A 179 -17.76 -21.20 -14.88
N GLY A 180 -16.85 -20.28 -15.19
CA GLY A 180 -16.59 -19.84 -16.56
C GLY A 180 -17.61 -18.82 -17.12
N TYR A 181 -18.42 -18.19 -16.27
CA TYR A 181 -19.39 -17.16 -16.64
C TYR A 181 -19.14 -15.83 -15.94
N LYS A 182 -19.85 -14.78 -16.37
CA LYS A 182 -19.80 -13.44 -15.77
C LYS A 182 -20.82 -13.26 -14.65
N LEU A 183 -20.33 -12.86 -13.47
CA LEU A 183 -21.11 -12.30 -12.38
C LEU A 183 -20.96 -10.77 -12.39
N THR A 184 -22.08 -10.05 -12.45
CA THR A 184 -22.12 -8.61 -12.18
C THR A 184 -22.82 -8.36 -10.85
N LEU A 185 -22.14 -7.67 -9.93
CA LEU A 185 -22.70 -7.18 -8.67
C LEU A 185 -22.83 -5.66 -8.76
N ASP A 186 -24.05 -5.19 -8.97
CA ASP A 186 -24.37 -3.76 -9.16
C ASP A 186 -25.13 -3.21 -7.95
N ASN A 187 -24.50 -2.33 -7.16
CA ASN A 187 -25.08 -1.81 -5.92
C ASN A 187 -25.60 -2.92 -4.99
N ILE A 188 -24.74 -3.91 -4.72
CA ILE A 188 -25.04 -5.06 -3.86
C ILE A 188 -24.47 -4.86 -2.46
N ASN A 189 -25.34 -4.91 -1.45
CA ASN A 189 -24.91 -5.01 -0.07
C ASN A 189 -24.77 -6.50 0.29
N THR A 190 -23.65 -6.90 0.88
CA THR A 190 -23.37 -8.28 1.28
C THR A 190 -23.42 -8.50 2.80
N CYS A 191 -23.84 -7.47 3.54
CA CYS A 191 -23.81 -7.45 5.00
C CYS A 191 -25.05 -8.07 5.63
N ILE A 192 -24.81 -8.90 6.64
CA ILE A 192 -25.84 -9.40 7.55
C ILE A 192 -25.98 -8.37 8.70
N ASN A 193 -27.06 -7.59 8.69
CA ASN A 193 -27.26 -6.43 9.59
C ASN A 193 -27.81 -6.80 10.98
N VAL A 194 -27.47 -7.98 11.52
CA VAL A 194 -28.18 -8.51 12.68
C VAL A 194 -27.35 -8.42 13.96
N ILE A 195 -26.06 -8.79 13.97
CA ILE A 195 -25.18 -8.71 15.17
C ILE A 195 -23.72 -8.47 14.75
N SER A 196 -22.89 -7.87 15.61
CA SER A 196 -21.49 -7.49 15.34
C SER A 196 -20.61 -8.62 14.81
N TYR A 197 -20.74 -9.85 15.33
CA TYR A 197 -19.94 -11.00 14.88
C TYR A 197 -20.34 -11.53 13.49
N GLN A 198 -21.57 -11.26 13.05
CA GLN A 198 -22.06 -11.69 11.73
C GLN A 198 -21.63 -10.73 10.61
N ARG A 199 -20.92 -9.64 10.94
CA ARG A 199 -20.31 -8.77 9.93
C ARG A 199 -19.20 -9.45 9.13
N GLU A 200 -18.69 -10.61 9.54
CA GLU A 200 -17.68 -11.34 8.76
C GLU A 200 -18.30 -12.38 7.82
N TYR A 201 -19.63 -12.53 7.87
CA TYR A 201 -20.39 -13.44 7.03
C TYR A 201 -20.59 -12.82 5.65
N ARG A 202 -19.50 -12.76 4.89
CA ARG A 202 -19.42 -12.28 3.51
C ARG A 202 -19.31 -13.44 2.53
N PRO A 203 -19.71 -13.25 1.27
CA PRO A 203 -19.51 -14.26 0.25
C PRO A 203 -18.03 -14.45 -0.06
N TYR A 204 -17.66 -15.68 -0.42
CA TYR A 204 -16.42 -15.97 -1.14
C TYR A 204 -16.71 -15.97 -2.64
N ILE A 205 -15.74 -15.55 -3.44
CA ILE A 205 -15.79 -15.71 -4.90
C ILE A 205 -14.79 -16.79 -5.31
N SER A 206 -15.25 -17.75 -6.12
CA SER A 206 -14.40 -18.74 -6.78
C SER A 206 -14.60 -18.66 -8.29
N GLY A 207 -13.52 -18.60 -9.06
CA GLY A 207 -13.57 -18.75 -10.52
C GLY A 207 -13.95 -20.17 -10.97
N GLY A 208 -13.88 -21.14 -10.06
CA GLY A 208 -14.20 -22.54 -10.30
C GLY A 208 -15.69 -22.89 -10.29
N THR A 209 -15.94 -24.16 -10.05
CA THR A 209 -17.24 -24.83 -9.92
C THR A 209 -17.38 -25.48 -8.56
N PHE A 210 -18.60 -25.87 -8.20
CA PHE A 210 -18.94 -26.80 -7.13
C PHE A 210 -18.32 -28.20 -7.36
N ILE A 211 -18.17 -29.05 -6.32
CA ILE A 211 -17.33 -30.27 -6.37
C ILE A 211 -17.85 -31.31 -7.36
N GLU A 212 -19.17 -31.37 -7.53
CA GLU A 212 -19.83 -32.22 -8.51
C GLU A 212 -19.72 -31.67 -9.94
N GLY A 213 -19.06 -30.52 -10.11
CA GLY A 213 -18.86 -29.84 -11.38
C GLY A 213 -20.11 -29.15 -11.90
N GLY A 214 -20.32 -29.27 -13.21
CA GLY A 214 -21.38 -28.60 -13.95
C GLY A 214 -20.91 -28.17 -15.34
N GLN A 215 -21.83 -27.62 -16.12
CA GLN A 215 -21.46 -26.94 -17.36
C GLN A 215 -20.66 -25.68 -17.04
N THR A 216 -19.57 -25.47 -17.77
CA THR A 216 -18.70 -24.31 -17.61
C THR A 216 -18.76 -23.43 -18.84
N GLY A 217 -18.73 -22.12 -18.65
CA GLY A 217 -18.56 -21.17 -19.74
C GLY A 217 -17.09 -20.99 -20.15
N PRO A 218 -16.83 -20.13 -21.14
CA PRO A 218 -15.49 -19.96 -21.72
C PRO A 218 -14.57 -19.03 -20.90
N LYS A 219 -15.09 -18.22 -19.97
CA LYS A 219 -14.31 -17.24 -19.19
C LYS A 219 -15.05 -16.80 -17.93
N ALA A 220 -14.45 -17.00 -16.76
CA ALA A 220 -15.02 -16.52 -15.51
C ALA A 220 -14.74 -15.02 -15.34
N VAL A 221 -15.77 -14.23 -15.03
CA VAL A 221 -15.62 -12.79 -14.82
C VAL A 221 -16.36 -12.34 -13.57
N LEU A 222 -15.68 -11.64 -12.66
CA LEU A 222 -16.33 -10.87 -11.60
C LEU A 222 -16.33 -9.39 -11.99
N GLU A 223 -17.49 -8.73 -11.93
CA GLU A 223 -17.65 -7.30 -12.20
C GLU A 223 -18.40 -6.63 -11.05
N VAL A 224 -17.75 -5.70 -10.34
CA VAL A 224 -18.39 -4.91 -9.27
C VAL A 224 -18.66 -3.48 -9.74
N LYS A 225 -19.93 -3.08 -9.73
CA LYS A 225 -20.44 -1.76 -10.16
C LYS A 225 -21.17 -1.05 -9.03
N ASN A 226 -21.19 0.28 -9.11
CA ASN A 226 -21.90 1.17 -8.18
C ASN A 226 -21.71 0.74 -6.70
N LEU A 227 -20.44 0.71 -6.28
CA LEU A 227 -20.02 0.24 -4.96
C LEU A 227 -20.83 0.92 -3.85
N ASN A 228 -21.39 0.13 -2.93
CA ASN A 228 -21.94 0.65 -1.68
C ASN A 228 -21.08 0.23 -0.48
N SER A 229 -21.35 0.83 0.68
CA SER A 229 -20.54 0.62 1.90
C SER A 229 -20.63 -0.80 2.48
N GLY A 230 -21.62 -1.59 2.05
CA GLY A 230 -21.82 -2.97 2.50
C GLY A 230 -21.33 -4.03 1.50
N THR A 231 -20.78 -3.64 0.35
CA THR A 231 -20.18 -4.58 -0.61
C THR A 231 -18.80 -5.02 -0.11
N GLU A 232 -18.72 -6.23 0.43
CA GLU A 232 -17.49 -6.82 0.92
C GLU A 232 -17.44 -8.32 0.59
N PHE A 233 -16.24 -8.87 0.48
CA PHE A 233 -16.00 -10.28 0.21
C PHE A 233 -15.18 -10.88 1.34
N ALA A 234 -15.45 -12.13 1.71
CA ALA A 234 -14.64 -12.84 2.68
C ALA A 234 -13.24 -13.10 2.10
N GLY A 235 -13.18 -13.70 0.91
CA GLY A 235 -11.97 -13.94 0.14
C GLY A 235 -12.28 -14.20 -1.33
N ILE A 236 -11.25 -14.14 -2.17
CA ILE A 236 -11.38 -14.31 -3.63
C ILE A 236 -10.32 -15.30 -4.12
N TYR A 237 -10.78 -16.30 -4.85
CA TYR A 237 -9.98 -17.33 -5.49
C TYR A 237 -10.28 -17.33 -6.99
N ALA A 238 -9.29 -17.02 -7.82
CA ALA A 238 -9.47 -17.11 -9.26
C ALA A 238 -9.54 -18.58 -9.71
N GLY A 239 -8.81 -19.48 -9.06
CA GLY A 239 -8.89 -20.92 -9.33
C GLY A 239 -10.11 -21.62 -8.74
N ASP A 240 -10.28 -22.88 -9.13
CA ASP A 240 -11.25 -23.82 -8.56
C ASP A 240 -10.67 -24.45 -7.29
N TYR A 241 -11.52 -24.73 -6.30
CA TYR A 241 -11.06 -25.27 -5.03
C TYR A 241 -10.55 -26.71 -5.13
N TRP A 242 -11.08 -27.51 -6.06
CA TRP A 242 -10.95 -28.96 -6.03
C TRP A 242 -10.35 -29.56 -7.29
N VAL A 243 -10.72 -29.05 -8.47
CA VAL A 243 -10.34 -29.65 -9.74
C VAL A 243 -9.77 -28.62 -10.69
N GLN A 244 -8.81 -29.03 -11.50
CA GLN A 244 -8.18 -28.11 -12.44
C GLN A 244 -9.18 -27.67 -13.52
N ARG A 245 -9.26 -26.35 -13.74
CA ARG A 245 -10.08 -25.73 -14.79
C ARG A 245 -9.18 -25.03 -15.80
N ASN A 246 -9.62 -25.00 -17.05
CA ASN A 246 -8.88 -24.46 -18.18
C ASN A 246 -9.71 -23.42 -18.94
N TYR A 247 -10.05 -22.33 -18.24
CA TYR A 247 -10.67 -21.14 -18.82
C TYR A 247 -10.14 -19.91 -18.09
N PRO A 248 -9.87 -18.81 -18.80
CA PRO A 248 -9.32 -17.60 -18.19
C PRO A 248 -10.27 -16.99 -17.16
N VAL A 249 -9.70 -16.24 -16.23
CA VAL A 249 -10.43 -15.57 -15.14
C VAL A 249 -10.09 -14.08 -15.13
N GLU A 250 -11.12 -13.24 -15.06
CA GLU A 250 -10.97 -11.79 -14.93
C GLU A 250 -11.71 -11.30 -13.68
N LEU A 251 -11.00 -10.61 -12.80
CA LEU A 251 -11.52 -10.11 -11.53
C LEU A 251 -11.50 -8.58 -11.52
N ASN A 252 -12.65 -7.95 -11.75
CA ASN A 252 -12.83 -6.49 -11.63
C ASN A 252 -13.35 -6.16 -10.22
N VAL A 253 -12.41 -6.06 -9.27
CA VAL A 253 -12.71 -6.02 -7.83
C VAL A 253 -12.83 -4.58 -7.35
N LYS A 254 -13.94 -4.28 -6.66
CA LYS A 254 -14.15 -3.08 -5.86
C LYS A 254 -14.79 -3.49 -4.53
N GLY A 255 -14.62 -2.68 -3.51
CA GLY A 255 -15.14 -3.00 -2.18
C GLY A 255 -14.25 -3.99 -1.42
N ARG A 256 -14.42 -4.05 -0.11
CA ARG A 256 -13.43 -4.61 0.80
C ARG A 256 -13.32 -6.12 0.66
N VAL A 257 -12.11 -6.65 0.57
CA VAL A 257 -11.80 -8.07 0.74
C VAL A 257 -11.25 -8.28 2.15
N LEU A 258 -11.95 -9.05 2.98
CA LEU A 258 -11.61 -9.22 4.41
C LEU A 258 -10.29 -9.96 4.61
N ASP A 259 -10.04 -10.99 3.79
CA ASP A 259 -8.77 -11.74 3.72
C ASP A 259 -7.58 -10.87 3.28
N LYS A 260 -7.84 -9.72 2.63
CA LYS A 260 -6.80 -8.82 2.04
C LYS A 260 -5.91 -9.51 0.99
N THR A 261 -6.21 -10.75 0.65
CA THR A 261 -5.49 -11.56 -0.33
C THR A 261 -6.41 -11.90 -1.49
N ILE A 262 -5.88 -11.84 -2.70
CA ILE A 262 -6.49 -12.53 -3.86
C ILE A 262 -5.57 -13.69 -4.23
N HIS A 263 -6.13 -14.89 -4.24
CA HIS A 263 -5.43 -16.08 -4.68
C HIS A 263 -5.67 -16.27 -6.17
N SER A 264 -4.61 -16.20 -6.97
CA SER A 264 -4.69 -16.52 -8.42
C SER A 264 -4.96 -18.02 -8.66
N GLY A 265 -4.53 -18.85 -7.72
CA GLY A 265 -4.75 -20.28 -7.69
C GLY A 265 -6.04 -20.75 -7.05
N GLY A 266 -6.22 -22.07 -7.09
CA GLY A 266 -7.19 -22.81 -6.30
C GLY A 266 -6.67 -23.17 -4.90
N ILE A 267 -7.44 -23.99 -4.17
CA ILE A 267 -7.04 -24.45 -2.83
C ILE A 267 -6.31 -25.80 -2.93
N MET A 268 -6.93 -26.83 -3.49
CA MET A 268 -6.34 -28.18 -3.54
C MET A 268 -5.43 -28.39 -4.75
N VAL A 269 -5.74 -27.71 -5.85
CA VAL A 269 -5.06 -27.89 -7.14
C VAL A 269 -4.58 -26.56 -7.69
N PRO A 270 -3.37 -26.50 -8.28
CA PRO A 270 -2.92 -25.30 -8.97
C PRO A 270 -3.81 -24.93 -10.16
N SER A 271 -4.04 -23.63 -10.34
CA SER A 271 -4.69 -23.10 -11.54
C SER A 271 -3.72 -23.10 -12.72
N LYS A 272 -4.18 -23.52 -13.90
CA LYS A 272 -3.44 -23.43 -15.18
C LYS A 272 -4.05 -22.43 -16.15
N SER A 273 -4.99 -21.63 -15.67
CA SER A 273 -5.69 -20.64 -16.49
C SER A 273 -5.08 -19.27 -16.28
N ASP A 274 -5.00 -18.46 -17.33
CA ASP A 274 -4.57 -17.06 -17.18
C ASP A 274 -5.55 -16.27 -16.29
N VAL A 275 -5.00 -15.42 -15.42
CA VAL A 275 -5.76 -14.61 -14.47
C VAL A 275 -5.43 -13.13 -14.67
N VAL A 276 -6.47 -12.31 -14.83
CA VAL A 276 -6.36 -10.85 -14.87
C VAL A 276 -7.06 -10.27 -13.64
N ILE A 277 -6.35 -9.47 -12.85
CA ILE A 277 -6.86 -8.83 -11.63
C ILE A 277 -6.85 -7.33 -11.83
N ASN A 278 -8.03 -6.71 -11.79
CA ASN A 278 -8.22 -5.28 -11.83
C ASN A 278 -8.65 -4.81 -10.44
N LEU A 279 -7.72 -4.22 -9.69
CA LEU A 279 -7.98 -3.67 -8.35
C LEU A 279 -8.48 -2.24 -8.46
N GLY A 280 -9.73 -2.03 -8.03
CA GLY A 280 -10.40 -0.73 -7.92
C GLY A 280 -10.40 -0.17 -6.50
N ASN A 281 -11.25 0.83 -6.26
CA ASN A 281 -11.38 1.49 -4.97
C ASN A 281 -11.77 0.57 -3.80
N LYS A 282 -11.24 0.90 -2.62
CA LYS A 282 -11.65 0.36 -1.30
C LYS A 282 -11.48 -1.15 -1.13
N THR A 283 -10.62 -1.80 -1.92
CA THR A 283 -10.40 -3.25 -1.85
C THR A 283 -9.73 -3.69 -0.55
N ARG A 284 -8.78 -2.88 -0.04
CA ARG A 284 -7.88 -3.24 1.08
C ARG A 284 -7.06 -4.51 0.81
N VAL A 285 -7.00 -4.96 -0.43
CA VAL A 285 -6.12 -6.06 -0.84
C VAL A 285 -4.68 -5.56 -0.75
N ASN A 286 -3.83 -6.33 -0.09
CA ASN A 286 -2.40 -6.06 -0.02
C ASN A 286 -1.55 -7.27 -0.48
N THR A 287 -2.17 -8.40 -0.82
CA THR A 287 -1.44 -9.59 -1.27
C THR A 287 -2.08 -10.16 -2.53
N ILE A 288 -1.26 -10.41 -3.55
CA ILE A 288 -1.63 -11.26 -4.69
C ILE A 288 -0.84 -12.55 -4.55
N ASN A 289 -1.52 -13.64 -4.19
CA ASN A 289 -0.88 -14.94 -3.98
C ASN A 289 -0.84 -15.74 -5.30
N THR A 290 0.38 -16.12 -5.70
CA THR A 290 0.71 -16.86 -6.92
C THR A 290 1.24 -18.27 -6.68
N GLU A 291 1.31 -18.75 -5.41
CA GLU A 291 1.94 -20.03 -5.06
C GLU A 291 1.24 -21.27 -5.65
N LYS A 292 -0.08 -21.19 -5.89
CA LYS A 292 -0.88 -22.30 -6.46
C LYS A 292 -1.35 -21.99 -7.89
N HIS A 293 -0.45 -21.44 -8.69
CA HIS A 293 -0.77 -20.98 -10.04
C HIS A 293 0.38 -21.25 -11.01
N ASP A 294 0.07 -21.95 -12.10
CA ASP A 294 1.04 -22.44 -13.09
C ASP A 294 0.82 -21.79 -14.48
N ALA A 295 0.24 -20.59 -14.53
CA ALA A 295 -0.03 -19.83 -15.76
C ALA A 295 0.26 -18.33 -15.56
N ASN A 296 -0.25 -17.46 -16.43
CA ASN A 296 0.03 -16.03 -16.31
C ASN A 296 -0.90 -15.36 -15.31
N VAL A 297 -0.36 -14.40 -14.54
CA VAL A 297 -1.13 -13.49 -13.67
C VAL A 297 -0.81 -12.06 -14.07
N ASP A 298 -1.83 -11.31 -14.47
CA ASP A 298 -1.70 -9.88 -14.77
C ASP A 298 -2.48 -9.08 -13.73
N VAL A 299 -1.89 -8.01 -13.22
CA VAL A 299 -2.47 -7.17 -12.16
C VAL A 299 -2.46 -5.72 -12.61
N ASN A 300 -3.63 -5.09 -12.57
CA ASN A 300 -3.82 -3.67 -12.86
C ASN A 300 -4.38 -2.97 -11.62
N ILE A 301 -3.65 -1.99 -11.11
CA ILE A 301 -4.02 -1.18 -9.95
C ILE A 301 -4.54 0.15 -10.48
N LYS A 302 -5.82 0.46 -10.25
CA LYS A 302 -6.49 1.60 -10.88
C LYS A 302 -7.69 2.13 -10.08
N GLY A 303 -8.09 3.37 -10.33
CA GLY A 303 -9.34 3.92 -9.79
C GLY A 303 -9.44 3.89 -8.27
N GLY A 304 -8.37 4.22 -7.56
CA GLY A 304 -8.23 4.22 -6.10
C GLY A 304 -7.86 2.86 -5.50
N GLY A 305 -7.22 1.99 -6.30
CA GLY A 305 -6.84 0.63 -5.94
C GLY A 305 -5.48 0.47 -5.28
N GLY A 306 -4.77 1.58 -5.01
CA GLY A 306 -3.47 1.59 -4.35
C GLY A 306 -3.35 0.67 -3.12
N MET A 307 -2.15 0.14 -2.92
CA MET A 307 -1.84 -0.90 -1.94
C MET A 307 -0.78 -0.41 -0.96
N THR A 308 -0.96 -0.75 0.33
CA THR A 308 0.07 -0.54 1.36
C THR A 308 0.46 -1.88 1.97
N ASN A 309 1.72 -2.01 2.35
CA ASN A 309 2.30 -3.27 2.83
C ASN A 309 2.06 -4.42 1.84
N ALA A 310 2.31 -4.14 0.56
CA ALA A 310 1.95 -4.99 -0.56
C ALA A 310 2.93 -6.18 -0.73
N THR A 311 2.41 -7.34 -1.07
CA THR A 311 3.19 -8.52 -1.49
C THR A 311 2.82 -8.88 -2.92
N LEU A 312 3.75 -8.63 -3.84
CA LEU A 312 3.57 -8.76 -5.29
C LEU A 312 4.77 -9.53 -5.86
N ASN A 313 4.59 -10.81 -6.15
CA ASN A 313 5.64 -11.70 -6.66
C ASN A 313 5.03 -12.73 -7.63
N GLY A 314 5.77 -13.10 -8.67
CA GLY A 314 5.31 -14.07 -9.68
C GLY A 314 4.19 -13.52 -10.57
N ILE A 315 4.11 -12.20 -10.71
CA ILE A 315 3.16 -11.51 -11.60
C ILE A 315 3.83 -11.36 -12.96
N ARG A 316 3.11 -11.68 -14.03
CA ARG A 316 3.58 -11.43 -15.39
C ARG A 316 3.52 -9.94 -15.70
N ASN A 317 2.34 -9.33 -15.77
CA ASN A 317 2.23 -7.90 -16.04
C ASN A 317 1.70 -7.15 -14.81
N LEU A 318 2.48 -6.23 -14.25
CA LEU A 318 2.03 -5.30 -13.21
C LEU A 318 1.86 -3.89 -13.79
N THR A 319 0.62 -3.43 -13.88
CA THR A 319 0.28 -2.07 -14.29
C THR A 319 -0.16 -1.26 -13.09
N ILE A 320 0.52 -0.14 -12.83
CA ILE A 320 0.13 0.85 -11.83
C ILE A 320 -0.35 2.07 -12.60
N GLU A 321 -1.66 2.28 -12.60
CA GLU A 321 -2.29 3.39 -13.32
C GLU A 321 -2.01 4.74 -12.67
N SER A 322 -2.36 5.80 -13.41
CA SER A 322 -2.02 7.15 -13.02
C SER A 322 -2.60 7.52 -11.64
N GLY A 323 -1.77 8.12 -10.78
CA GLY A 323 -2.17 8.55 -9.43
C GLY A 323 -2.19 7.44 -8.37
N GLU A 324 -2.00 6.17 -8.74
CA GLU A 324 -2.01 5.05 -7.80
C GLU A 324 -0.67 4.88 -7.07
N ILE A 325 -0.74 4.36 -5.85
CA ILE A 325 0.43 4.19 -4.98
C ILE A 325 0.50 2.74 -4.51
N VAL A 326 1.67 2.14 -4.61
CA VAL A 326 1.98 0.78 -4.14
C VAL A 326 3.21 0.85 -3.24
N GLU A 327 3.01 0.59 -1.95
CA GLU A 327 4.10 0.45 -0.98
C GLU A 327 4.32 -1.02 -0.64
N LEU A 328 5.51 -1.54 -0.91
CA LEU A 328 5.82 -2.95 -0.67
C LEU A 328 6.01 -3.24 0.83
N LYS A 329 5.62 -4.46 1.20
CA LYS A 329 5.77 -4.98 2.56
C LYS A 329 7.24 -5.08 2.94
N LYS A 330 7.55 -4.74 4.19
CA LYS A 330 8.89 -4.92 4.76
C LYS A 330 9.34 -6.37 4.62
N ASP A 331 10.59 -6.56 4.18
CA ASP A 331 11.26 -7.84 3.99
C ASP A 331 10.60 -8.75 2.94
N SER A 332 9.65 -8.24 2.15
CA SER A 332 9.04 -8.99 1.05
C SER A 332 10.00 -9.15 -0.13
N LYS A 333 9.79 -10.20 -0.91
CA LYS A 333 10.42 -10.39 -2.22
C LYS A 333 9.59 -9.65 -3.27
N PHE A 334 10.27 -9.02 -4.23
CA PHE A 334 9.63 -8.42 -5.40
C PHE A 334 10.30 -8.92 -6.68
N GLU A 335 9.60 -9.81 -7.39
CA GLU A 335 10.00 -10.35 -8.68
C GLU A 335 8.78 -10.48 -9.59
N VAL A 336 8.79 -9.76 -10.71
CA VAL A 336 7.72 -9.73 -11.71
C VAL A 336 8.31 -9.83 -13.12
N GLU A 337 7.50 -10.17 -14.13
CA GLU A 337 7.99 -10.21 -15.51
C GLU A 337 8.06 -8.80 -16.10
N ASN A 338 6.96 -8.05 -16.16
CA ASN A 338 6.88 -6.73 -16.75
C ASN A 338 6.21 -5.73 -15.82
N ILE A 339 6.62 -4.47 -15.90
CA ILE A 339 5.98 -3.34 -15.21
C ILE A 339 5.55 -2.28 -16.20
N THR A 340 4.39 -1.69 -15.97
CA THR A 340 3.99 -0.40 -16.53
C THR A 340 3.66 0.57 -15.39
N LEU A 341 4.38 1.69 -15.32
CA LEU A 341 4.24 2.72 -14.29
C LEU A 341 3.82 4.04 -14.93
N LYS A 342 2.55 4.41 -14.74
CA LYS A 342 1.95 5.58 -15.41
C LYS A 342 2.17 6.89 -14.66
N SER A 343 1.76 8.00 -15.29
CA SER A 343 1.91 9.36 -14.74
C SER A 343 1.47 9.51 -13.27
N ASN A 344 2.26 10.22 -12.45
CA ASN A 344 1.93 10.49 -11.04
C ASN A 344 1.62 9.25 -10.18
N SER A 345 2.10 8.07 -10.56
CA SER A 345 2.01 6.86 -9.73
C SER A 345 3.28 6.66 -8.89
N LEU A 346 3.21 5.82 -7.86
CA LEU A 346 4.37 5.46 -7.02
C LEU A 346 4.48 3.95 -6.81
N LEU A 347 5.68 3.42 -7.01
CA LEU A 347 6.09 2.09 -6.56
C LEU A 347 7.22 2.22 -5.53
N ASP A 348 6.91 2.00 -4.25
CA ASP A 348 7.88 2.13 -3.15
C ASP A 348 8.49 0.77 -2.78
N LEU A 349 9.75 0.60 -3.17
CA LEU A 349 10.55 -0.62 -3.03
C LEU A 349 11.53 -0.54 -1.85
N ARG A 350 11.56 0.55 -1.06
CA ARG A 350 12.60 0.79 -0.05
C ARG A 350 12.73 -0.34 0.98
N LYS A 351 11.61 -0.96 1.36
CA LYS A 351 11.54 -1.89 2.48
C LYS A 351 11.70 -3.37 2.09
N ILE A 352 11.90 -3.68 0.80
CA ILE A 352 12.00 -5.07 0.34
C ILE A 352 13.31 -5.75 0.75
N ASN A 353 13.31 -7.08 0.79
CA ASN A 353 14.52 -7.85 0.95
C ASN A 353 15.29 -7.95 -0.38
N GLY A 354 16.62 -7.80 -0.34
CA GLY A 354 17.47 -7.86 -1.54
C GLY A 354 17.15 -6.77 -2.57
N ASN A 355 17.44 -7.05 -3.84
CA ASN A 355 17.15 -6.18 -4.99
C ASN A 355 15.78 -6.53 -5.60
N ALA A 356 15.08 -5.51 -6.09
CA ALA A 356 13.86 -5.69 -6.90
C ALA A 356 14.25 -6.24 -8.27
N LYS A 357 13.46 -7.20 -8.78
CA LYS A 357 13.71 -7.83 -10.09
C LYS A 357 12.52 -7.74 -11.01
N ILE A 358 12.79 -7.34 -12.24
CA ILE A 358 11.85 -7.32 -13.36
C ILE A 358 12.52 -8.13 -14.47
N ASN A 359 11.98 -9.30 -14.78
CA ASN A 359 12.65 -10.23 -15.69
C ASN A 359 12.55 -9.79 -17.17
N GLY A 360 11.47 -9.12 -17.52
CA GLY A 360 11.18 -8.51 -18.82
C GLY A 360 11.27 -6.98 -18.77
N ASN A 361 10.30 -6.30 -19.36
CA ASN A 361 10.38 -4.86 -19.65
C ASN A 361 9.85 -3.98 -18.51
N PHE A 362 10.47 -2.79 -18.35
CA PHE A 362 9.96 -1.70 -17.53
C PHE A 362 9.46 -0.58 -18.43
N ILE A 363 8.18 -0.24 -18.37
CA ILE A 363 7.59 0.84 -19.15
C ILE A 363 7.20 1.99 -18.23
N GLY A 364 7.89 3.12 -18.35
CA GLY A 364 7.56 4.40 -17.70
C GLY A 364 6.59 5.23 -18.54
N GLU A 365 6.61 6.55 -18.34
CA GLU A 365 5.77 7.48 -19.08
C GLU A 365 6.40 7.86 -20.43
N THR A 366 5.65 7.67 -21.51
CA THR A 366 6.10 7.96 -22.88
C THR A 366 5.71 9.35 -23.36
N ASN A 367 4.72 9.98 -22.71
CA ASN A 367 4.31 11.34 -23.01
C ASN A 367 5.13 12.34 -22.20
N SER A 368 6.06 13.04 -22.86
CA SER A 368 6.92 14.03 -22.21
C SER A 368 6.19 15.27 -21.67
N SER A 369 4.91 15.46 -22.00
CA SER A 369 4.10 16.60 -21.52
C SER A 369 3.42 16.35 -20.17
N ILE A 370 3.53 15.15 -19.61
CA ILE A 370 2.96 14.82 -18.30
C ILE A 370 4.02 14.31 -17.33
N ASP A 371 3.79 14.49 -16.05
CA ASP A 371 4.69 14.00 -15.01
C ASP A 371 4.71 12.48 -14.99
N ALA A 372 5.90 11.89 -15.16
CA ALA A 372 6.11 10.45 -15.09
C ALA A 372 5.74 9.85 -13.73
N GLY A 373 5.56 8.53 -13.69
CA GLY A 373 5.49 7.79 -12.44
C GLY A 373 6.85 7.74 -11.72
N SER A 374 6.80 7.44 -10.42
CA SER A 374 7.95 7.45 -9.53
C SER A 374 8.23 6.08 -8.94
N ILE A 375 9.51 5.77 -8.73
CA ILE A 375 9.94 4.66 -7.87
C ILE A 375 10.69 5.21 -6.66
N TYR A 376 10.50 4.57 -5.50
CA TYR A 376 11.37 4.78 -4.34
C TYR A 376 12.27 3.56 -4.13
N LEU A 377 13.57 3.81 -4.00
CA LEU A 377 14.60 2.82 -3.73
C LEU A 377 15.48 3.29 -2.57
N ASP A 378 15.85 2.35 -1.70
CA ASP A 378 16.78 2.62 -0.62
C ASP A 378 18.24 2.64 -1.12
N ASN A 379 19.11 3.31 -0.38
CA ASN A 379 20.52 3.42 -0.73
C ASN A 379 21.19 2.04 -0.67
N GLY A 380 21.87 1.65 -1.75
CA GLY A 380 22.50 0.33 -1.87
C GLY A 380 21.60 -0.76 -2.43
N LYS A 381 20.35 -0.44 -2.79
CA LYS A 381 19.46 -1.31 -3.57
C LYS A 381 19.56 -0.96 -5.05
N ILE A 382 19.47 -2.00 -5.89
CA ILE A 382 19.41 -1.85 -7.34
C ILE A 382 18.08 -2.43 -7.82
N LEU A 383 17.37 -1.69 -8.68
CA LEU A 383 16.32 -2.24 -9.51
C LEU A 383 16.95 -2.94 -10.71
N GLU A 384 16.78 -4.26 -10.80
CA GLU A 384 17.31 -5.08 -11.89
C GLU A 384 16.20 -5.31 -12.92
N VAL A 385 16.45 -4.87 -14.16
CA VAL A 385 15.54 -5.04 -15.31
C VAL A 385 16.23 -5.93 -16.34
N GLY A 386 15.66 -7.10 -16.63
CA GLY A 386 16.21 -8.07 -17.59
C GLY A 386 15.93 -7.67 -19.04
N GLY A 387 14.82 -6.98 -19.28
CA GLY A 387 14.40 -6.47 -20.58
C GLY A 387 14.79 -5.02 -20.82
N ASP A 388 14.04 -4.38 -21.73
CA ASP A 388 14.21 -2.96 -22.04
C ASP A 388 13.55 -2.08 -20.96
N VAL A 389 14.07 -0.88 -20.81
CA VAL A 389 13.41 0.23 -20.10
C VAL A 389 12.86 1.13 -21.19
N GLU A 390 11.59 1.51 -21.13
CA GLU A 390 10.95 2.42 -22.09
C GLU A 390 10.35 3.63 -21.36
N GLY A 391 10.25 4.77 -22.05
CA GLY A 391 9.70 6.01 -21.46
C GLY A 391 10.61 6.61 -20.38
N THR A 392 10.06 7.53 -19.58
CA THR A 392 10.75 8.20 -18.47
C THR A 392 10.14 7.78 -17.13
N THR A 393 10.98 7.57 -16.12
CA THR A 393 10.57 7.30 -14.73
C THR A 393 11.32 8.20 -13.76
N ILE A 394 10.66 8.67 -12.70
CA ILE A 394 11.28 9.52 -11.67
C ILE A 394 11.84 8.63 -10.55
N LEU A 395 13.10 8.84 -10.19
CA LEU A 395 13.73 8.20 -9.04
C LEU A 395 13.56 9.07 -7.78
N ASN A 396 13.13 8.47 -6.68
CA ASN A 396 13.25 9.02 -5.33
C ASN A 396 12.62 10.41 -5.12
N LYS A 397 11.56 10.72 -5.87
CA LYS A 397 10.66 11.87 -5.64
C LYS A 397 9.23 11.53 -5.98
N PHE A 398 8.29 11.84 -5.10
CA PHE A 398 6.86 11.74 -5.37
C PHE A 398 6.10 12.87 -4.70
N ARG A 399 5.34 13.64 -5.49
CA ARG A 399 4.66 14.86 -5.04
C ARG A 399 5.65 15.81 -4.32
N LEU A 400 5.50 16.00 -3.02
CA LEU A 400 6.36 16.85 -2.18
C LEU A 400 7.42 16.06 -1.42
N GLU A 401 7.29 14.73 -1.33
CA GLU A 401 8.25 13.88 -0.63
C GLU A 401 9.46 13.63 -1.55
N VAL A 402 10.65 13.81 -0.98
CA VAL A 402 11.91 13.60 -1.67
C VAL A 402 12.85 12.78 -0.80
N ILE A 403 13.45 11.77 -1.41
CA ILE A 403 14.36 10.85 -0.75
C ILE A 403 15.79 11.17 -1.20
N PRO A 404 16.72 11.51 -0.28
CA PRO A 404 18.11 11.76 -0.64
C PRO A 404 18.71 10.58 -1.42
N VAL A 405 19.52 10.90 -2.41
CA VAL A 405 20.28 9.91 -3.18
C VAL A 405 21.74 9.90 -2.73
N LYS A 406 22.41 8.77 -2.91
CA LYS A 406 23.83 8.60 -2.56
C LYS A 406 24.73 8.87 -3.77
N GLU A 407 25.76 9.70 -3.60
CA GLU A 407 26.76 9.96 -4.63
C GLU A 407 27.42 8.65 -5.10
N ASN A 408 27.65 8.52 -6.41
CA ASN A 408 28.28 7.37 -7.07
C ASN A 408 27.54 6.03 -6.90
N ALA A 409 26.28 6.04 -6.47
CA ALA A 409 25.47 4.84 -6.38
C ALA A 409 24.78 4.52 -7.72
N THR A 410 24.80 3.26 -8.11
CA THR A 410 23.92 2.71 -9.15
C THR A 410 22.56 2.37 -8.53
N TYR A 411 21.47 2.88 -9.11
CA TYR A 411 20.11 2.54 -8.65
C TYR A 411 19.36 1.62 -9.60
N ILE A 412 19.70 1.65 -10.89
CA ILE A 412 19.02 0.86 -11.91
C ILE A 412 20.05 0.20 -12.80
N ARG A 413 19.83 -1.08 -13.09
CA ARG A 413 20.56 -1.87 -14.09
C ARG A 413 19.56 -2.52 -15.03
N ALA A 414 19.69 -2.27 -16.32
CA ALA A 414 18.85 -2.83 -17.37
C ALA A 414 19.69 -3.53 -18.46
N LYS A 415 19.04 -4.20 -19.41
CA LYS A 415 19.68 -4.69 -20.64
C LYS A 415 20.51 -3.58 -21.32
N ALA A 416 21.64 -3.95 -21.93
CA ALA A 416 22.46 -3.03 -22.73
C ALA A 416 21.65 -2.29 -23.79
N ASN A 417 21.98 -1.02 -24.01
CA ASN A 417 21.32 -0.12 -24.95
C ASN A 417 19.81 0.08 -24.68
N ALA A 418 19.38 -0.01 -23.42
CA ALA A 418 18.00 0.30 -23.05
C ALA A 418 17.55 1.68 -23.57
N THR A 419 16.29 1.80 -24.01
CA THR A 419 15.81 2.95 -24.81
C THR A 419 15.30 4.13 -23.98
N GLY A 420 14.65 3.83 -22.85
CA GLY A 420 14.05 4.77 -21.90
C GLY A 420 15.05 5.36 -20.91
N ASP A 421 14.54 6.09 -19.91
CA ASP A 421 15.36 6.84 -18.98
C ASP A 421 14.80 6.88 -17.55
N PHE A 422 15.70 6.99 -16.58
CA PHE A 422 15.40 7.32 -15.20
C PHE A 422 15.98 8.69 -14.88
N VAL A 423 15.16 9.56 -14.31
CA VAL A 423 15.54 10.94 -14.02
C VAL A 423 15.34 11.27 -12.55
N ILE A 424 16.16 12.17 -12.05
CA ILE A 424 15.88 12.89 -10.80
C ILE A 424 15.23 14.20 -11.23
N LYS A 425 14.10 14.57 -10.60
CA LYS A 425 13.51 15.91 -10.75
C LYS A 425 13.94 16.74 -9.54
N PRO A 426 15.11 17.40 -9.57
CA PRO A 426 15.73 17.98 -8.40
C PRO A 426 14.80 18.94 -7.65
N ASN A 427 14.83 18.85 -6.33
CA ASN A 427 14.46 19.92 -5.41
C ASN A 427 15.72 20.27 -4.59
N TYR A 428 15.61 21.14 -3.58
CA TYR A 428 16.75 21.53 -2.74
C TYR A 428 17.64 20.34 -2.28
N GLN A 429 17.06 19.26 -1.76
CA GLN A 429 17.80 18.09 -1.25
C GLN A 429 18.49 17.23 -2.33
N GLN A 430 17.99 17.28 -3.57
CA GLN A 430 18.55 16.53 -4.71
C GLN A 430 19.21 17.44 -5.76
N SER A 431 19.28 18.76 -5.51
CA SER A 431 19.65 19.79 -6.48
C SER A 431 21.07 19.63 -7.03
N HIS A 432 21.95 19.01 -6.24
CA HIS A 432 23.33 18.74 -6.61
C HIS A 432 23.52 17.42 -7.34
N TYR A 433 22.46 16.65 -7.60
CA TYR A 433 22.56 15.32 -8.18
C TYR A 433 21.83 15.20 -9.51
N LYS A 434 22.34 14.34 -10.38
CA LYS A 434 21.69 13.85 -11.59
C LYS A 434 21.91 12.36 -11.74
N LEU A 435 21.08 11.71 -12.54
CA LEU A 435 21.34 10.36 -13.03
C LEU A 435 22.06 10.43 -14.36
N VAL A 436 23.17 9.71 -14.46
CA VAL A 436 23.92 9.50 -15.69
C VAL A 436 23.63 8.10 -16.19
N LYS A 437 23.02 8.03 -17.37
CA LYS A 437 22.75 6.80 -18.10
C LYS A 437 24.00 6.36 -18.87
N ASN A 438 24.60 5.25 -18.47
CA ASN A 438 25.67 4.58 -19.22
C ASN A 438 25.06 3.40 -19.98
N ILE A 439 25.06 3.44 -21.31
CA ILE A 439 24.37 2.46 -22.16
C ILE A 439 25.08 1.11 -22.31
N ASN A 440 26.33 1.01 -21.85
CA ASN A 440 27.15 -0.19 -21.97
C ASN A 440 28.21 -0.26 -20.85
N ASP A 441 27.75 -0.32 -19.61
CA ASP A 441 28.59 -0.59 -18.43
C ASP A 441 28.52 -2.10 -18.11
N GLY A 442 29.59 -2.83 -18.41
CA GLY A 442 29.66 -4.27 -18.15
C GLY A 442 28.58 -5.10 -18.87
N SER A 443 28.17 -4.72 -20.09
CA SER A 443 27.04 -5.31 -20.85
C SER A 443 25.64 -4.97 -20.33
N TYR A 444 25.51 -3.94 -19.50
CA TYR A 444 24.24 -3.41 -19.01
C TYR A 444 24.09 -1.93 -19.35
N THR A 445 22.85 -1.45 -19.36
CA THR A 445 22.59 -0.02 -19.19
C THR A 445 22.44 0.26 -17.69
N THR A 446 23.14 1.26 -17.17
CA THR A 446 23.08 1.63 -15.74
C THR A 446 22.75 3.10 -15.56
N TRP A 447 21.99 3.42 -14.51
CA TRP A 447 21.75 4.79 -14.09
C TRP A 447 22.48 5.04 -12.77
N ASN A 448 23.53 5.85 -12.85
CA ASN A 448 24.42 6.16 -11.75
C ASN A 448 24.16 7.58 -11.28
N VAL A 449 24.04 7.76 -9.96
CA VAL A 449 23.96 9.09 -9.37
C VAL A 449 25.32 9.73 -9.42
N THR A 450 25.38 10.91 -10.01
CA THR A 450 26.58 11.76 -10.03
C THR A 450 26.23 13.13 -9.50
N ARG A 451 27.19 13.78 -8.82
CA ARG A 451 27.06 15.20 -8.50
C ARG A 451 27.06 16.01 -9.81
N ASN A 452 26.26 17.07 -9.91
CA ASN A 452 26.22 17.94 -11.08
C ASN A 452 27.58 18.59 -11.35
N ASP A 453 28.36 18.82 -10.30
CA ASP A 453 29.62 19.59 -10.31
C ASP A 453 30.84 18.73 -9.96
N ILE A 454 31.05 17.60 -10.65
CA ILE A 454 32.22 16.72 -10.41
C ILE A 454 33.55 17.48 -10.51
N SER A 455 33.64 18.49 -11.38
CA SER A 455 34.84 19.32 -11.57
C SER A 455 35.02 20.41 -10.50
N ASN A 456 34.04 20.61 -9.62
CA ASN A 456 34.01 21.68 -8.63
C ASN A 456 33.53 21.15 -7.27
N LYS A 457 33.85 19.90 -6.91
CA LYS A 457 33.61 19.42 -5.55
C LYS A 457 34.44 20.29 -4.60
N ASP A 458 33.74 21.11 -3.82
CA ASP A 458 34.33 21.94 -2.79
C ASP A 458 35.03 21.04 -1.77
N ILE A 459 36.37 21.10 -1.74
CA ILE A 459 37.15 20.38 -0.74
C ILE A 459 37.17 21.25 0.50
N PHE A 460 36.65 20.75 1.61
CA PHE A 460 36.60 21.48 2.87
C PHE A 460 37.99 22.00 3.27
N LYS A 461 38.11 23.32 3.45
CA LYS A 461 39.31 23.99 3.97
C LYS A 461 39.09 24.47 5.39
N GLU A 462 38.03 25.21 5.69
CA GLU A 462 37.78 25.71 7.04
C GLU A 462 36.35 26.19 7.23
N ILE A 463 35.99 26.46 8.48
CA ILE A 463 34.72 27.10 8.86
C ILE A 463 35.05 28.51 9.37
N ARG A 464 34.25 29.51 9.01
CA ARG A 464 34.39 30.89 9.50
C ARG A 464 33.06 31.40 10.02
N TRP A 465 33.08 32.20 11.08
CA TRP A 465 31.89 32.95 11.49
C TRP A 465 31.70 34.17 10.59
N THR A 466 30.46 34.52 10.27
CA THR A 466 30.17 35.69 9.41
C THR A 466 29.52 36.86 10.14
N ASN A 467 28.88 36.64 11.29
CA ASN A 467 28.38 37.71 12.15
C ASN A 467 29.31 37.95 13.35
N GLU A 468 29.36 39.17 13.89
CA GLU A 468 30.14 39.48 15.11
C GLU A 468 29.31 39.33 16.40
N ASP A 469 27.99 39.17 16.27
CA ASP A 469 27.09 39.13 17.42
C ASP A 469 27.39 37.94 18.32
N ASN A 470 27.68 38.26 19.58
CA ASN A 470 28.05 37.31 20.62
C ASN A 470 27.38 37.61 21.96
N VAL A 471 26.33 38.44 21.95
CA VAL A 471 25.59 38.88 23.12
C VAL A 471 24.09 38.67 22.87
N ILE A 472 23.47 37.89 23.75
CA ILE A 472 22.03 37.70 23.81
C ILE A 472 21.51 38.50 25.02
N LEU A 473 20.71 39.54 24.74
CA LEU A 473 20.14 40.42 25.77
C LEU A 473 18.66 40.18 25.96
N LYS A 474 18.22 40.18 27.23
CA LYS A 474 16.82 39.93 27.62
C LYS A 474 16.22 38.71 26.91
N PRO A 475 16.90 37.58 26.99
CA PRO A 475 16.51 36.42 26.24
C PRO A 475 15.10 35.92 26.58
N SER A 476 14.35 35.54 25.56
CA SER A 476 13.05 34.89 25.66
C SER A 476 13.12 33.43 25.20
N SER A 477 12.39 32.54 25.88
CA SER A 477 12.13 31.17 25.42
C SER A 477 11.31 31.07 24.13
N SER A 478 10.69 32.17 23.68
CA SER A 478 9.90 32.23 22.44
C SER A 478 10.66 32.83 21.25
N GLU A 479 11.95 33.14 21.43
CA GLU A 479 12.78 33.76 20.40
C GLU A 479 13.91 32.82 19.95
N ASP A 480 14.21 32.87 18.66
CA ASP A 480 15.30 32.14 18.03
C ASP A 480 16.52 33.03 17.87
N TYR A 481 17.66 32.60 18.40
CA TYR A 481 18.93 33.29 18.21
C TYR A 481 19.71 32.61 17.09
N ILE A 482 20.25 33.43 16.18
CA ILE A 482 20.86 32.94 14.95
C ILE A 482 22.34 33.31 14.92
N PHE A 483 23.20 32.31 14.74
CA PHE A 483 24.63 32.50 14.49
C PHE A 483 24.95 32.07 13.07
N TYR A 484 25.62 32.94 12.31
CA TYR A 484 25.94 32.67 10.92
C TYR A 484 27.39 32.26 10.76
N TYR A 485 27.61 31.22 9.97
CA TYR A 485 28.93 30.71 9.64
C TYR A 485 28.95 30.17 8.20
N GLU A 486 30.15 30.02 7.66
CA GLU A 486 30.41 29.62 6.29
C GLU A 486 31.41 28.47 6.23
N PHE A 487 31.26 27.64 5.21
CA PHE A 487 32.27 26.67 4.82
C PHE A 487 33.10 27.27 3.70
N ILE A 488 34.41 27.19 3.85
CA ILE A 488 35.39 27.66 2.88
C ILE A 488 36.02 26.45 2.23
N ASN A 489 36.09 26.44 0.90
CA ASN A 489 36.74 25.38 0.14
C ASN A 489 38.26 25.61 0.02
N ASP A 490 38.97 24.66 -0.57
CA ASP A 490 40.42 24.72 -0.83
C ASP A 490 40.84 25.85 -1.79
N LYS A 491 39.88 26.45 -2.49
CA LYS A 491 40.03 27.62 -3.37
C LYS A 491 39.72 28.95 -2.69
N ASP A 492 39.49 28.96 -1.37
CA ASP A 492 39.09 30.14 -0.60
C ASP A 492 37.70 30.73 -0.96
N GLU A 493 36.81 29.90 -1.53
CA GLU A 493 35.45 30.27 -1.88
C GLU A 493 34.46 29.73 -0.83
N VAL A 494 33.37 30.47 -0.60
CA VAL A 494 32.27 30.05 0.26
C VAL A 494 31.43 29.00 -0.46
N TYR A 495 31.16 27.88 0.21
CA TYR A 495 30.26 26.85 -0.32
C TYR A 495 29.24 26.39 0.73
N VAL A 496 28.17 25.78 0.24
CA VAL A 496 27.10 25.22 1.06
C VAL A 496 27.30 23.71 1.19
N PRO A 497 27.44 23.14 2.40
CA PRO A 497 27.53 21.70 2.60
C PRO A 497 26.30 20.98 2.06
N VAL A 498 26.49 19.83 1.43
CA VAL A 498 25.39 18.98 0.91
C VAL A 498 25.23 17.74 1.77
N VAL A 499 24.01 17.21 1.89
CA VAL A 499 23.57 16.04 2.71
C VAL A 499 24.67 15.25 3.48
N ASP A 500 25.65 14.64 2.82
CA ASP A 500 26.71 13.88 3.49
C ASP A 500 27.75 14.75 4.23
N ASP A 501 28.07 15.94 3.74
CA ASP A 501 28.94 16.92 4.39
C ASP A 501 28.38 17.35 5.76
N TRP A 502 27.06 17.33 5.94
CA TRP A 502 26.42 17.63 7.23
C TRP A 502 26.74 16.59 8.31
N LYS A 503 27.02 15.34 7.94
CA LYS A 503 27.40 14.28 8.89
C LYS A 503 28.80 14.48 9.45
N ASP A 504 29.60 15.32 8.79
CA ASP A 504 30.96 15.61 9.19
C ASP A 504 31.02 16.77 10.19
N ILE A 505 29.89 17.39 10.51
CA ILE A 505 29.79 18.55 11.39
C ILE A 505 29.17 18.12 12.72
N SER A 506 29.77 18.55 13.83
CA SER A 506 29.15 18.50 15.16
C SER A 506 29.15 19.89 15.79
N VAL A 507 28.05 20.24 16.45
CA VAL A 507 27.92 21.49 17.19
C VAL A 507 27.89 21.15 18.67
N THR A 508 28.49 21.97 19.51
CA THR A 508 28.48 21.80 20.96
C THR A 508 28.32 23.15 21.63
N LEU A 509 27.50 23.20 22.67
CA LEU A 509 27.32 24.37 23.51
C LEU A 509 27.70 24.00 24.94
N THR A 510 28.60 24.75 25.56
CA THR A 510 29.16 24.40 26.86
C THR A 510 29.12 25.57 27.82
N ARG A 511 28.65 25.35 29.05
CA ARG A 511 28.75 26.32 30.15
C ARG A 511 30.20 26.49 30.61
N LYS A 512 30.49 27.60 31.30
CA LYS A 512 31.82 27.88 31.87
C LYS A 512 32.36 26.76 32.78
N ASN A 513 31.48 26.03 33.47
CA ASN A 513 31.85 24.92 34.35
C ASN A 513 32.14 23.60 33.60
N GLY A 514 32.14 23.60 32.27
CA GLY A 514 32.38 22.42 31.44
C GLY A 514 31.14 21.57 31.15
N THR A 515 29.95 21.96 31.64
CA THR A 515 28.71 21.25 31.34
C THR A 515 28.34 21.43 29.87
N VAL A 516 28.29 20.34 29.12
CA VAL A 516 27.80 20.32 27.73
C VAL A 516 26.27 20.33 27.75
N LEU A 517 25.67 21.25 27.00
CA LEU A 517 24.25 21.32 26.73
C LEU A 517 24.03 20.47 25.47
N ASN A 518 23.61 19.22 25.65
CA ASN A 518 23.67 18.19 24.62
C ASN A 518 22.55 18.36 23.56
N LEU A 519 22.84 17.95 22.33
CA LEU A 519 21.98 18.10 21.14
C LEU A 519 21.21 16.84 20.76
N ASP A 520 21.75 15.66 21.10
CA ASP A 520 21.29 14.39 20.51
C ASP A 520 20.78 13.36 21.52
N ASP A 521 20.96 13.56 22.82
CA ASP A 521 20.54 12.60 23.84
C ASP A 521 19.55 13.22 24.83
N ASN A 522 18.32 12.77 24.72
CA ASN A 522 17.16 12.96 25.59
C ASN A 522 16.35 14.24 25.41
N PHE A 523 15.04 14.04 25.59
CA PHE A 523 13.99 14.99 25.90
C PHE A 523 14.32 15.86 27.14
N ASP A 524 15.44 16.59 27.14
CA ASP A 524 15.48 17.81 27.93
C ASP A 524 14.63 18.80 27.14
N GLU A 525 13.43 19.08 27.64
CA GLU A 525 12.47 20.05 27.08
C GLU A 525 13.06 21.48 26.95
N ASP A 526 14.33 21.67 27.31
CA ASP A 526 14.94 22.95 27.59
C ASP A 526 15.72 23.60 26.42
N MET A 527 15.98 22.91 25.30
CA MET A 527 16.75 23.48 24.16
C MET A 527 16.45 22.82 22.80
N SER A 528 16.30 23.64 21.75
CA SER A 528 16.30 23.22 20.33
C SER A 528 17.42 23.93 19.59
N MET A 529 18.25 23.19 18.84
CA MET A 529 19.29 23.80 18.01
C MET A 529 19.50 23.00 16.71
N GLY A 530 19.62 23.71 15.59
CA GLY A 530 19.74 23.11 14.26
C GLY A 530 20.52 24.00 13.30
N THR A 531 21.21 23.36 12.35
CA THR A 531 21.93 24.04 11.28
C THR A 531 21.08 24.04 10.02
N TYR A 532 20.87 25.22 9.44
CA TYR A 532 20.06 25.41 8.24
C TYR A 532 20.86 26.22 7.22
N VAL A 533 20.48 26.10 5.95
CA VAL A 533 21.03 26.95 4.90
C VAL A 533 20.09 28.11 4.70
N ASP A 534 20.62 29.33 4.73
CA ASP A 534 19.87 30.53 4.36
C ASP A 534 19.51 30.43 2.86
N HIS A 535 18.23 30.54 2.52
CA HIS A 535 17.78 30.37 1.13
C HIS A 535 18.14 31.56 0.24
N ASP A 536 18.51 32.71 0.82
CA ASP A 536 18.84 33.93 0.09
C ASP A 536 20.35 34.22 0.02
N LYS A 537 21.17 33.50 0.80
CA LYS A 537 22.62 33.70 0.94
C LYS A 537 23.37 32.37 1.09
N PRO A 538 24.66 32.26 0.71
CA PRO A 538 25.45 31.04 0.89
C PRO A 538 25.86 30.80 2.36
N TYR A 539 25.05 31.24 3.32
CA TYR A 539 25.35 31.13 4.74
C TYR A 539 24.70 29.89 5.34
N VAL A 540 25.42 29.28 6.27
CA VAL A 540 24.83 28.34 7.21
C VAL A 540 24.45 29.11 8.46
N LEU A 541 23.20 28.96 8.87
CA LEU A 541 22.69 29.53 10.10
C LEU A 541 22.55 28.43 11.14
N LEU A 542 23.03 28.70 12.34
CA LEU A 542 22.74 27.91 13.54
C LEU A 542 21.62 28.61 14.28
N GLN A 543 20.46 27.96 14.36
CA GLN A 543 19.33 28.44 15.15
C GLN A 543 19.41 27.83 16.55
N PHE A 544 19.19 28.65 17.57
CA PHE A 544 19.25 28.27 18.98
C PHE A 544 18.04 28.84 19.73
N SER A 545 17.23 27.96 20.31
CA SER A 545 16.05 28.31 21.13
C SER A 545 16.25 27.78 22.56
N PRO A 546 16.72 28.62 23.49
CA PRO A 546 17.06 28.17 24.83
C PRO A 546 15.93 28.39 25.83
N GLN A 547 15.16 27.35 26.13
CA GLN A 547 14.11 27.46 27.15
C GLN A 547 14.69 27.58 28.58
N PHE A 548 15.93 27.11 28.81
CA PHE A 548 16.61 27.27 30.11
C PHE A 548 16.99 28.73 30.45
N ILE A 549 16.99 29.62 29.46
CA ILE A 549 17.47 31.00 29.63
C ILE A 549 16.44 31.93 30.32
N ASN A 550 15.20 31.48 30.50
CA ASN A 550 14.20 32.18 31.34
C ASN A 550 14.62 32.33 32.83
N LYS A 551 15.74 31.74 33.25
CA LYS A 551 16.36 31.95 34.57
C LYS A 551 17.40 33.08 34.44
N ASN A 552 17.00 34.34 34.70
CA ASN A 552 17.75 35.61 34.53
C ASN A 552 19.13 35.73 35.24
N MET A 553 20.01 34.74 35.15
CA MET A 553 21.40 34.86 35.61
C MET A 553 22.32 35.07 34.41
N PRO A 554 23.15 36.14 34.42
CA PRO A 554 24.20 36.32 33.43
C PRO A 554 25.11 35.09 33.34
N GLU A 555 25.25 34.53 32.14
CA GLU A 555 26.11 33.36 31.89
C GLU A 555 26.94 33.55 30.61
N GLU A 556 28.13 32.95 30.61
CA GLU A 556 28.99 32.82 29.43
C GLU A 556 28.93 31.36 28.94
N LEU A 557 28.52 31.20 27.69
CA LEU A 557 28.47 29.93 26.99
C LEU A 557 29.59 29.88 25.94
N THR A 558 30.10 28.69 25.66
CA THR A 558 31.03 28.44 24.56
C THR A 558 30.31 27.62 23.50
N LEU A 559 30.07 28.23 22.34
CA LEU A 559 29.57 27.55 21.15
C LEU A 559 30.75 27.10 20.31
N LYS A 560 30.81 25.81 19.98
CA LYS A 560 31.88 25.23 19.17
C LYS A 560 31.30 24.40 18.03
N ILE A 561 31.76 24.66 16.82
CA ILE A 561 31.45 23.89 15.61
C ILE A 561 32.72 23.11 15.24
N ASN A 562 32.62 21.79 15.15
CA ASN A 562 33.72 20.91 14.75
C ASN A 562 33.40 20.24 13.43
N HIS A 563 34.41 20.09 12.57
CA HIS A 563 34.41 19.22 11.42
C HIS A 563 35.16 17.91 11.73
N LYS A 564 34.86 16.82 11.01
CA LYS A 564 35.55 15.51 11.18
C LYS A 564 37.07 15.59 11.01
N ASP A 565 37.55 16.55 10.22
CA ASP A 565 38.98 16.76 9.93
C ASP A 565 39.71 17.54 11.06
N GLU A 566 39.18 17.48 12.28
CA GLU A 566 39.70 18.15 13.50
C GLU A 566 39.78 19.69 13.42
N LYS A 567 39.23 20.32 12.37
CA LYS A 567 39.07 21.77 12.28
C LYS A 567 37.84 22.21 13.05
N ALA A 568 37.99 23.25 13.88
CA ALA A 568 36.90 23.76 14.67
C ALA A 568 36.96 25.28 14.81
N ILE A 569 35.80 25.90 14.92
CA ILE A 569 35.65 27.28 15.38
C ILE A 569 34.89 27.31 16.68
N SER A 570 35.28 28.22 17.56
CA SER A 570 34.59 28.44 18.84
C SER A 570 34.28 29.91 19.03
N ARG A 571 33.17 30.20 19.69
CA ARG A 571 32.73 31.54 20.04
C ARG A 571 32.17 31.54 21.45
N LYS A 572 32.56 32.54 22.24
CA LYS A 572 31.94 32.82 23.53
C LYS A 572 30.68 33.64 23.30
N ILE A 573 29.57 33.22 23.90
CA ILE A 573 28.27 33.88 23.85
C ILE A 573 27.92 34.32 25.26
N TYR A 574 27.66 35.60 25.43
CA TYR A 574 27.11 36.12 26.67
C TYR A 574 25.58 36.10 26.61
N VAL A 575 24.95 35.71 27.70
CA VAL A 575 23.50 35.71 27.86
C VAL A 575 23.17 36.48 29.14
N GLY A 576 22.32 37.50 29.08
CA GLY A 576 21.90 38.24 30.29
C GLY A 576 21.01 39.46 30.03
N GLU A 577 20.68 40.23 31.08
CA GLU A 577 19.78 41.40 30.96
C GLU A 577 20.47 42.65 30.37
N LYS A 578 21.78 42.79 30.55
CA LYS A 578 22.60 43.92 30.07
C LYS A 578 23.95 43.40 29.60
N LYS A 579 24.51 44.04 28.56
CA LYS A 579 25.85 43.75 28.05
C LYS A 579 26.86 44.05 29.15
N PRO A 580 27.78 43.14 29.50
CA PRO A 580 28.75 43.39 30.55
C PRO A 580 29.66 44.55 30.11
N THR A 581 29.78 45.56 30.97
CA THR A 581 30.55 46.78 30.71
C THR A 581 32.06 46.59 30.84
N THR A 582 32.54 45.37 31.14
CA THR A 582 33.96 45.12 31.41
C THR A 582 34.33 43.69 31.03
N THR A 583 35.30 43.54 30.14
CA THR A 583 35.97 42.26 29.86
C THR A 583 36.82 41.85 31.07
N ILE A 584 36.85 40.55 31.39
CA ILE A 584 37.65 39.95 32.49
C ILE A 584 39.15 40.31 32.44
N LEU A 585 39.63 40.82 31.30
CA LEU A 585 40.99 41.33 31.11
C LEU A 585 41.32 42.58 31.94
N ASP A 586 40.33 43.35 32.41
CA ASP A 586 40.58 44.59 33.17
C ASP A 586 40.74 44.37 34.68
N LEU A 587 40.29 43.24 35.24
CA LEU A 587 40.40 42.95 36.68
C LEU A 587 41.85 42.68 37.11
N ALA A 588 42.66 42.05 36.27
CA ALA A 588 44.09 41.85 36.52
C ALA A 588 44.87 43.17 36.45
N THR A 589 44.50 44.05 35.52
CA THR A 589 45.09 45.39 35.38
C THR A 589 44.70 46.30 36.54
N ALA A 590 43.45 46.24 37.01
CA ALA A 590 43.02 46.93 38.22
C ALA A 590 43.74 46.42 39.47
N ALA A 591 43.88 45.10 39.64
CA ALA A 591 44.60 44.51 40.76
C ALA A 591 46.08 44.96 40.83
N SER A 592 46.75 45.14 39.69
CA SER A 592 48.14 45.64 39.64
C SER A 592 48.33 47.10 40.10
N LYS A 593 47.24 47.88 40.19
CA LYS A 593 47.25 49.28 40.66
C LYS A 593 47.09 49.43 42.18
N TYR A 594 46.67 48.38 42.88
CA TYR A 594 46.29 48.44 44.30
C TYR A 594 47.19 47.61 45.22
N ASN A 595 48.45 47.37 44.85
CA ASN A 595 49.45 46.78 45.75
C ASN A 595 50.36 47.89 46.29
N LEU A 596 49.82 48.75 47.16
CA LEU A 596 50.58 49.84 47.76
C LEU A 596 51.49 49.27 48.85
N GLN A 597 52.80 49.39 48.70
CA GLN A 597 53.78 48.83 49.65
C GLN A 597 54.14 49.83 50.74
N LYS A 598 54.46 49.31 51.94
CA LYS A 598 54.88 50.11 53.09
C LYS A 598 56.05 51.04 52.74
N GLY A 599 55.83 52.35 52.90
CA GLY A 599 56.78 53.41 52.55
C GLY A 599 56.52 54.10 51.21
N GLN A 600 55.51 53.67 50.44
CA GLN A 600 55.00 54.42 49.29
C GLN A 600 54.03 55.52 49.73
N ASP A 601 53.99 56.62 48.98
CA ASP A 601 53.15 57.77 49.29
C ASP A 601 51.66 57.38 49.23
N GLY A 602 50.91 57.61 50.32
CA GLY A 602 49.53 57.16 50.50
C GLY A 602 49.36 55.80 51.21
N TYR A 603 50.45 55.16 51.64
CA TYR A 603 50.37 54.00 52.53
C TYR A 603 50.16 54.43 53.99
N GLU A 604 49.12 53.92 54.65
CA GLU A 604 48.94 54.05 56.09
C GLU A 604 48.76 52.68 56.73
N ASP A 605 49.49 52.42 57.83
CA ASP A 605 49.48 51.12 58.54
C ASP A 605 48.07 50.69 58.98
N ILE A 606 47.13 51.62 59.12
CA ILE A 606 45.75 51.34 59.53
C ILE A 606 44.93 50.63 58.44
N TYR A 607 45.39 50.65 57.19
CA TYR A 607 44.69 50.06 56.04
C TYR A 607 45.31 48.74 55.57
N ASP A 608 46.44 48.32 56.15
CA ASP A 608 47.03 47.00 55.99
C ASP A 608 46.53 46.10 57.14
N LEU A 609 45.37 45.47 56.93
CA LEU A 609 44.63 44.78 57.99
C LEU A 609 45.27 43.45 58.36
N ASN A 610 46.07 42.86 57.47
CA ASN A 610 46.76 41.62 57.73
C ASN A 610 48.23 41.82 58.19
N ASN A 611 48.73 43.06 58.18
CA ASN A 611 50.09 43.49 58.54
C ASN A 611 51.21 42.84 57.71
N ASP A 612 50.97 42.57 56.43
CA ASP A 612 51.97 41.98 55.54
C ASP A 612 52.86 43.01 54.83
N GLY A 613 52.59 44.30 55.04
CA GLY A 613 53.34 45.40 54.45
C GLY A 613 52.85 45.82 53.06
N ILE A 614 51.71 45.29 52.59
CA ILE A 614 51.09 45.61 51.31
C ILE A 614 49.60 45.82 51.53
N ILE A 615 49.09 47.03 51.24
CA ILE A 615 47.64 47.23 51.13
C ILE A 615 47.25 46.60 49.79
N ASP A 616 46.52 45.49 49.83
CA ASP A 616 46.08 44.77 48.63
C ASP A 616 44.56 44.55 48.57
N ILE A 617 44.11 43.73 47.62
CA ILE A 617 42.68 43.48 47.42
C ILE A 617 42.02 42.79 48.63
N PHE A 618 42.78 42.07 49.46
CA PHE A 618 42.31 41.46 50.69
C PHE A 618 41.90 42.55 51.69
N ASP A 619 42.76 43.54 51.93
CA ASP A 619 42.51 44.62 52.88
C ASP A 619 41.34 45.49 52.43
N ILE A 620 41.27 45.83 51.14
CA ILE A 620 40.19 46.64 50.57
C ILE A 620 38.83 45.95 50.76
N VAL A 621 38.76 44.64 50.52
CA VAL A 621 37.52 43.86 50.69
C VAL A 621 37.15 43.73 52.17
N ALA A 622 38.13 43.62 53.06
CA ALA A 622 37.89 43.56 54.51
C ALA A 622 37.40 44.92 55.07
N ILE A 623 37.98 46.03 54.62
CA ILE A 623 37.52 47.39 54.94
C ILE A 623 36.09 47.60 54.43
N SER A 624 35.78 47.23 53.18
CA SER A 624 34.45 47.46 52.61
C SER A 624 33.35 46.70 53.36
N LYS A 625 33.66 45.48 53.84
CA LYS A 625 32.74 44.69 54.69
C LYS A 625 32.55 45.29 56.09
N SER A 626 33.55 45.99 56.62
CA SER A 626 33.42 46.70 57.89
C SER A 626 32.59 47.99 57.79
N MET A 627 32.52 48.61 56.60
CA MET A 627 31.73 49.83 56.35
C MET A 627 30.26 49.56 56.01
N THR A 628 29.86 48.30 55.83
CA THR A 628 28.47 47.90 55.53
C THR A 628 27.69 47.33 56.71
N ASN A 629 28.24 47.42 57.93
CA ASN A 629 27.56 47.08 59.20
C ASN A 629 27.39 48.29 60.11
#